data_AF-A0A7C3X7Y6-F1
#
_entry.id   AF-A0A7C3X7Y6-F1
#
_cell.length_a   1.000
_cell.length_b   1.000
_cell.length_c   1.000
_cell.angle_alpha   90.00
_cell.angle_beta   90.00
_cell.angle_gamma   90.00
#
_symmetry.space_group_name_H-M   'P 1'
#
loop_
_entity.id
_entity.type
_entity.pdbx_description
1 polymer ?
#
loop_
_entity_poly.entity_id
_entity_poly.type
_entity_poly.pdbx_seq_one_letter_code
_entity_poly.pdbx_strand_id
1 'polypeptide(L)'
;PDGCPAEVYDIVTGEKRPSTAADVAAIAHVVDALDEVDFCWPAVSAQDRPVGRRGLHEIYLALANTGKHVQTVTITDPEQARVAVDMARLIVGGERACRERPPISALLGTVTPLGNDEATLDAGLVFAEAGIPIGFVTMPQGGSTTPITMAGSLVVGMAETLADVAMIEAVVPGAPVFICFIPSIMDLRTGDFTGGAPEDTLMGAAAGDIGDYYDLPTQCGINASGAKVVGWQTAMEDVTTTLTSLLAGVDMLTGVGMVAGGRIFDYGEMVLGARVARLARTLAGAATAHDGLGAPAHGPVGAAAAALGHFAADMADASDGALVVAQARQQARELLATHEPPRLDEALDADLQRLVEGA
;
A
#
# COMPACT_ATOMS: atom_id res chain seq x y z
N PRO A 1 -1.42 3.69 -1.73
CA PRO A 1 -2.33 2.82 -2.51
C PRO A 1 -1.81 1.39 -2.45
N ASP A 2 -2.65 0.39 -2.72
CA ASP A 2 -2.27 -1.04 -2.66
C ASP A 2 -2.16 -1.68 -4.05
N GLY A 3 -1.74 -2.95 -4.07
CA GLY A 3 -1.93 -3.93 -5.13
C GLY A 3 -1.32 -3.64 -6.51
N CYS A 4 -1.56 -4.57 -7.42
CA CYS A 4 -1.37 -4.41 -8.87
C CYS A 4 -2.58 -4.95 -9.65
N PRO A 5 -3.82 -4.47 -9.38
CA PRO A 5 -4.99 -4.83 -10.16
C PRO A 5 -4.77 -4.62 -11.65
N ALA A 6 -5.31 -5.56 -12.43
CA ALA A 6 -5.26 -5.51 -13.88
C ALA A 6 -6.37 -4.63 -14.48
N GLU A 7 -7.28 -4.10 -13.65
CA GLU A 7 -8.43 -3.31 -14.07
C GLU A 7 -8.49 -1.98 -13.29
N VAL A 8 -9.01 -0.94 -13.94
CA VAL A 8 -9.23 0.39 -13.39
C VAL A 8 -10.57 0.94 -13.87
N TYR A 9 -11.24 1.72 -13.02
CA TYR A 9 -12.31 2.61 -13.45
C TYR A 9 -11.70 3.89 -14.02
N ASP A 10 -11.91 4.11 -15.32
CA ASP A 10 -11.36 5.26 -16.02
C ASP A 10 -11.79 6.58 -15.35
N ILE A 11 -10.83 7.46 -15.10
CA ILE A 11 -11.08 8.69 -14.34
C ILE A 11 -12.02 9.67 -15.08
N VAL A 12 -12.12 9.57 -16.41
CA VAL A 12 -12.97 10.44 -17.24
C VAL A 12 -14.32 9.78 -17.50
N THR A 13 -14.32 8.55 -18.01
CA THR A 13 -15.57 7.88 -18.43
C THR A 13 -16.27 7.15 -17.30
N GLY A 14 -15.54 6.74 -16.25
CA GLY A 14 -16.03 5.87 -15.19
C GLY A 14 -16.25 4.43 -15.63
N GLU A 15 -15.85 4.06 -16.85
CA GLU A 15 -15.96 2.70 -17.35
C GLU A 15 -14.81 1.82 -16.85
N LYS A 16 -15.11 0.56 -16.57
CA LYS A 16 -14.11 -0.42 -16.20
C LYS A 16 -13.33 -0.86 -17.43
N ARG A 17 -12.00 -0.80 -17.37
CA ARG A 17 -11.10 -1.26 -18.44
C ARG A 17 -9.81 -1.85 -17.89
N PRO A 18 -9.04 -2.60 -18.69
CA PRO A 18 -7.67 -2.95 -18.35
C PRO A 18 -6.83 -1.70 -18.05
N SER A 19 -5.97 -1.81 -17.04
CA SER A 19 -4.99 -0.78 -16.69
C SER A 19 -3.80 -0.78 -17.65
N THR A 20 -3.13 0.37 -17.74
CA THR A 20 -2.01 0.64 -18.64
C THR A 20 -0.87 1.33 -17.90
N ALA A 21 0.31 1.42 -18.52
CA ALA A 21 1.43 2.21 -18.04
C ALA A 21 1.05 3.68 -17.76
N ALA A 22 0.14 4.26 -18.56
CA ALA A 22 -0.33 5.62 -18.32
C ALA A 22 -1.13 5.72 -17.00
N ASP A 23 -1.86 4.67 -16.61
CA ASP A 23 -2.56 4.64 -15.34
C ASP A 23 -1.58 4.54 -14.15
N VAL A 24 -0.49 3.77 -14.28
CA VAL A 24 0.56 3.72 -13.25
C VAL A 24 1.14 5.12 -12.98
N ALA A 25 1.52 5.82 -14.05
CA ALA A 25 2.05 7.19 -13.95
C ALA A 25 1.02 8.17 -13.36
N ALA A 26 -0.23 8.14 -13.86
CA ALA A 26 -1.28 9.02 -13.40
C ALA A 26 -1.63 8.78 -11.91
N ILE A 27 -1.68 7.53 -11.46
CA ILE A 27 -1.93 7.23 -10.05
C ILE A 27 -0.78 7.72 -9.19
N ALA A 28 0.48 7.47 -9.58
CA ALA A 28 1.65 7.97 -8.84
C ALA A 28 1.66 9.51 -8.75
N HIS A 29 1.26 10.20 -9.82
CA HIS A 29 1.10 11.66 -9.84
C HIS A 29 0.06 12.12 -8.82
N VAL A 30 -1.12 11.50 -8.77
CA VAL A 30 -2.14 11.85 -7.76
C VAL A 30 -1.66 11.51 -6.36
N VAL A 31 -0.99 10.38 -6.16
CA VAL A 31 -0.38 10.00 -4.89
C VAL A 31 0.58 11.08 -4.40
N ASP A 32 1.41 11.64 -5.28
CA ASP A 32 2.33 12.72 -4.92
C ASP A 32 1.60 13.95 -4.36
N ALA A 33 0.42 14.27 -4.90
CA ALA A 33 -0.39 15.41 -4.50
C ALA A 33 -1.19 15.20 -3.20
N LEU A 34 -1.36 13.96 -2.73
CA LEU A 34 -2.15 13.62 -1.55
C LEU A 34 -1.27 13.54 -0.29
N ASP A 35 -1.28 14.57 0.55
CA ASP A 35 -0.47 14.64 1.78
C ASP A 35 -0.69 13.47 2.75
N GLU A 36 -1.86 12.83 2.70
CA GLU A 36 -2.21 11.69 3.56
C GLU A 36 -1.56 10.38 3.14
N VAL A 37 -1.05 10.29 1.91
CA VAL A 37 -0.43 9.09 1.37
C VAL A 37 1.08 9.26 1.46
N ASP A 38 1.74 8.54 2.38
CA ASP A 38 3.15 8.79 2.69
C ASP A 38 4.12 8.11 1.69
N PHE A 39 3.69 7.03 1.03
CA PHE A 39 4.47 6.27 0.05
C PHE A 39 3.59 5.75 -1.09
N CYS A 40 4.22 5.44 -2.21
CA CYS A 40 3.56 5.00 -3.44
C CYS A 40 3.84 3.52 -3.70
N TRP A 41 2.79 2.76 -4.01
CA TRP A 41 2.90 1.51 -4.75
C TRP A 41 2.58 1.76 -6.21
N PRO A 42 3.18 1.01 -7.15
CA PRO A 42 2.64 0.88 -8.50
C PRO A 42 1.24 0.23 -8.48
N ALA A 43 0.22 1.04 -8.22
CA ALA A 43 -1.10 0.61 -7.75
C ALA A 43 -1.97 -0.13 -8.79
N VAL A 44 -1.50 -0.28 -10.01
CA VAL A 44 -2.16 -1.02 -11.08
C VAL A 44 -1.10 -1.69 -11.92
N SER A 45 -1.45 -2.81 -12.55
CA SER A 45 -0.50 -3.50 -13.41
C SER A 45 -0.52 -2.94 -14.85
N ALA A 46 0.65 -2.61 -15.41
CA ALA A 46 0.78 -2.06 -16.76
C ALA A 46 0.53 -3.14 -17.85
N GLN A 47 -0.74 -3.43 -18.16
CA GLN A 47 -1.12 -4.55 -19.05
C GLN A 47 -0.62 -4.38 -20.49
N ASP A 48 -0.33 -3.16 -20.92
CA ASP A 48 0.23 -2.81 -22.22
C ASP A 48 1.76 -3.00 -22.30
N ARG A 49 2.40 -3.49 -21.24
CA ARG A 49 3.85 -3.74 -21.18
C ARG A 49 4.21 -5.23 -21.17
N PRO A 50 5.40 -5.61 -21.68
CA PRO A 50 5.85 -7.00 -21.71
C PRO A 50 5.89 -7.62 -20.32
N VAL A 51 5.31 -8.81 -20.14
CA VAL A 51 5.18 -9.48 -18.83
C VAL A 51 6.53 -9.62 -18.12
N GLY A 52 7.58 -10.02 -18.84
CA GLY A 52 8.91 -10.24 -18.25
C GLY A 52 9.64 -8.99 -17.77
N ARG A 53 9.16 -7.78 -18.09
CA ARG A 53 9.75 -6.49 -17.68
C ARG A 53 8.74 -5.54 -17.09
N ARG A 54 7.52 -6.02 -16.83
CA ARG A 54 6.40 -5.18 -16.43
C ARG A 54 6.69 -4.46 -15.11
N GLY A 55 7.25 -5.16 -14.13
CA GLY A 55 7.62 -4.58 -12.84
C GLY A 55 8.66 -3.46 -12.96
N LEU A 56 9.62 -3.58 -13.89
CA LEU A 56 10.59 -2.51 -14.17
C LEU A 56 9.94 -1.26 -14.78
N HIS A 57 8.98 -1.44 -15.71
CA HIS A 57 8.20 -0.30 -16.20
C HIS A 57 7.37 0.34 -15.09
N GLU A 58 6.71 -0.47 -14.28
CA GLU A 58 5.85 -0.01 -13.19
C GLU A 58 6.61 0.81 -12.14
N ILE A 59 7.77 0.30 -11.66
CA ILE A 59 8.58 1.04 -10.68
C ILE A 59 9.18 2.31 -11.28
N TYR A 60 9.63 2.28 -12.54
CA TYR A 60 10.12 3.47 -13.24
C TYR A 60 9.03 4.55 -13.33
N LEU A 61 7.82 4.17 -13.78
CA LEU A 61 6.70 5.10 -13.92
C LEU A 61 6.30 5.69 -12.57
N ALA A 62 6.33 4.90 -11.48
CA ALA A 62 6.10 5.44 -10.15
C ALA A 62 7.20 6.45 -9.75
N LEU A 63 8.48 6.08 -9.86
CA LEU A 63 9.62 6.94 -9.50
C LEU A 63 9.69 8.23 -10.34
N ALA A 64 9.24 8.20 -11.58
CA ALA A 64 9.22 9.37 -12.46
C ALA A 64 8.04 10.32 -12.18
N ASN A 65 7.03 9.89 -11.43
CA ASN A 65 5.79 10.64 -11.22
C ASN A 65 5.47 10.92 -9.74
N THR A 66 6.35 10.56 -8.81
CA THR A 66 6.26 10.98 -7.40
C THR A 66 7.65 11.20 -6.79
N GLY A 67 7.75 12.18 -5.89
CA GLY A 67 8.90 12.37 -5.01
C GLY A 67 8.84 11.57 -3.71
N LYS A 68 7.78 10.76 -3.51
CA LYS A 68 7.58 9.91 -2.34
C LYS A 68 8.33 8.60 -2.49
N HIS A 69 8.54 7.92 -1.37
CA HIS A 69 9.12 6.58 -1.36
C HIS A 69 8.26 5.61 -2.18
N VAL A 70 8.89 4.74 -2.99
CA VAL A 70 8.18 3.77 -3.83
C VAL A 70 8.42 2.35 -3.34
N GLN A 71 7.37 1.64 -2.94
CA GLN A 71 7.46 0.23 -2.57
C GLN A 71 7.05 -0.64 -3.76
N THR A 72 7.98 -1.46 -4.24
CA THR A 72 7.74 -2.38 -5.37
C THR A 72 7.24 -3.73 -4.87
N VAL A 73 6.24 -4.27 -5.58
CA VAL A 73 5.60 -5.57 -5.24
C VAL A 73 5.62 -6.57 -6.40
N THR A 74 6.05 -6.13 -7.59
CA THR A 74 6.05 -6.93 -8.82
C THR A 74 7.45 -7.30 -9.30
N ILE A 75 8.49 -6.86 -8.58
CA ILE A 75 9.88 -7.23 -8.83
C ILE A 75 10.24 -8.42 -7.94
N THR A 76 9.88 -9.60 -8.42
CA THR A 76 10.03 -10.88 -7.70
C THR A 76 11.09 -11.79 -8.33
N ASP A 77 11.88 -11.25 -9.26
CA ASP A 77 12.96 -11.97 -9.94
C ASP A 77 14.31 -11.28 -9.66
N PRO A 78 15.39 -12.05 -9.39
CA PRO A 78 16.67 -11.49 -9.00
C PRO A 78 17.36 -10.66 -10.10
N GLU A 79 17.11 -10.91 -11.38
CA GLU A 79 17.64 -10.08 -12.47
C GLU A 79 16.97 -8.70 -12.45
N GLN A 80 15.64 -8.67 -12.38
CA GLN A 80 14.90 -7.41 -12.24
C GLN A 80 15.23 -6.69 -10.92
N ALA A 81 15.46 -7.42 -9.82
CA ALA A 81 15.85 -6.83 -8.54
C ALA A 81 17.19 -6.10 -8.64
N ARG A 82 18.19 -6.65 -9.35
CA ARG A 82 19.48 -5.97 -9.59
C ARG A 82 19.30 -4.67 -10.36
N VAL A 83 18.41 -4.67 -11.36
CA VAL A 83 18.08 -3.48 -12.14
C VAL A 83 17.39 -2.43 -11.28
N ALA A 84 16.44 -2.83 -10.42
CA ALA A 84 15.80 -1.92 -9.47
C ALA A 84 16.79 -1.32 -8.46
N VAL A 85 17.76 -2.10 -7.99
CA VAL A 85 18.87 -1.62 -7.15
C VAL A 85 19.70 -0.58 -7.91
N ASP A 86 20.04 -0.82 -9.18
CA ASP A 86 20.80 0.12 -9.98
C ASP A 86 20.03 1.41 -10.26
N MET A 87 18.72 1.31 -10.52
CA MET A 87 17.82 2.47 -10.62
C MET A 87 17.81 3.28 -9.32
N ALA A 88 17.66 2.62 -8.17
CA ALA A 88 17.65 3.26 -6.86
C ALA A 88 18.97 3.99 -6.60
N ARG A 89 20.11 3.36 -6.92
CA ARG A 89 21.45 3.97 -6.79
C ARG A 89 21.61 5.18 -7.70
N LEU A 90 21.14 5.13 -8.94
CA LEU A 90 21.21 6.28 -9.85
C LEU A 90 20.43 7.47 -9.30
N ILE A 91 19.21 7.24 -8.81
CA ILE A 91 18.32 8.29 -8.28
C ILE A 91 18.94 9.04 -7.10
N VAL A 92 19.53 8.32 -6.15
CA VAL A 92 20.12 8.92 -4.93
C VAL A 92 21.60 9.28 -5.08
N GLY A 93 22.21 9.01 -6.23
CA GLY A 93 23.59 9.40 -6.53
C GLY A 93 24.67 8.46 -5.98
N GLY A 94 24.37 7.17 -5.83
CA GLY A 94 25.35 6.11 -5.60
C GLY A 94 25.01 5.16 -4.45
N GLU A 95 25.83 4.11 -4.29
CA GLU A 95 25.59 3.03 -3.34
C GLU A 95 25.50 3.50 -1.89
N ARG A 96 26.42 4.36 -1.44
CA ARG A 96 26.43 4.84 -0.05
C ARG A 96 25.13 5.61 0.28
N ALA A 97 24.72 6.50 -0.60
CA ALA A 97 23.49 7.27 -0.43
C ALA A 97 22.25 6.35 -0.45
N CYS A 98 22.26 5.31 -1.30
CA CYS A 98 21.18 4.33 -1.38
C CYS A 98 21.05 3.51 -0.10
N ARG A 99 22.16 3.08 0.51
CA ARG A 99 22.12 2.37 1.81
C ARG A 99 21.67 3.26 2.95
N GLU A 100 22.01 4.55 2.93
CA GLU A 100 21.62 5.51 3.97
C GLU A 100 20.15 5.93 3.87
N ARG A 101 19.65 6.15 2.65
CA ARG A 101 18.28 6.63 2.37
C ARG A 101 17.75 6.03 1.06
N PRO A 102 17.33 4.76 1.06
CA PRO A 102 16.86 4.10 -0.14
C PRO A 102 15.56 4.75 -0.64
N PRO A 103 15.44 5.05 -1.95
CA PRO A 103 14.24 5.66 -2.51
C PRO A 103 13.11 4.64 -2.70
N ILE A 104 13.43 3.35 -2.58
CA ILE A 104 12.51 2.23 -2.76
C ILE A 104 12.60 1.23 -1.61
N SER A 105 11.55 0.45 -1.44
CA SER A 105 11.54 -0.79 -0.67
C SER A 105 10.92 -1.91 -1.52
N ALA A 106 11.17 -3.16 -1.17
CA ALA A 106 10.53 -4.31 -1.81
C ALA A 106 9.50 -4.92 -0.86
N LEU A 107 8.38 -5.39 -1.40
CA LEU A 107 7.44 -6.26 -0.70
C LEU A 107 7.32 -7.56 -1.49
N LEU A 108 7.68 -8.67 -0.86
CA LEU A 108 7.84 -9.97 -1.50
C LEU A 108 6.83 -10.96 -0.92
N GLY A 109 6.03 -11.56 -1.79
CA GLY A 109 4.92 -12.42 -1.39
C GLY A 109 5.33 -13.85 -1.11
N THR A 110 4.77 -14.41 -0.04
CA THR A 110 4.79 -15.85 0.21
C THR A 110 3.79 -16.56 -0.69
N VAL A 111 3.96 -17.88 -0.84
CA VAL A 111 2.98 -18.75 -1.50
C VAL A 111 2.16 -19.46 -0.43
N THR A 112 1.07 -18.82 0.02
CA THR A 112 0.22 -19.39 1.05
C THR A 112 -0.55 -20.62 0.55
N PRO A 113 -0.57 -21.76 1.28
CA PRO A 113 0.01 -21.97 2.62
C PRO A 113 1.45 -22.48 2.65
N LEU A 114 2.25 -21.91 3.55
CA LEU A 114 3.56 -22.38 4.02
C LEU A 114 4.58 -22.65 2.91
N GLY A 115 4.47 -21.91 1.80
CA GLY A 115 5.35 -22.02 0.64
C GLY A 115 6.03 -20.71 0.32
N ASN A 116 7.14 -20.81 -0.40
CA ASN A 116 7.86 -19.67 -0.96
C ASN A 116 8.36 -20.01 -2.36
N ASP A 117 8.47 -18.98 -3.19
CA ASP A 117 9.05 -19.07 -4.52
C ASP A 117 10.55 -18.76 -4.48
N GLU A 118 11.37 -19.60 -5.12
CA GLU A 118 12.83 -19.48 -5.10
C GLU A 118 13.31 -18.13 -5.66
N ALA A 119 12.75 -17.71 -6.80
CA ALA A 119 13.14 -16.45 -7.43
C ALA A 119 12.79 -15.24 -6.55
N THR A 120 11.65 -15.31 -5.86
CA THR A 120 11.22 -14.26 -4.92
C THR A 120 12.18 -14.12 -3.74
N LEU A 121 12.63 -15.24 -3.15
CA LEU A 121 13.63 -15.21 -2.08
C LEU A 121 15.00 -14.71 -2.56
N ASP A 122 15.43 -15.14 -3.76
CA ASP A 122 16.66 -14.66 -4.39
C ASP A 122 16.61 -13.14 -4.67
N ALA A 123 15.46 -12.62 -5.12
CA ALA A 123 15.24 -11.18 -5.26
C ALA A 123 15.35 -10.46 -3.90
N GLY A 124 14.80 -11.05 -2.84
CA GLY A 124 14.96 -10.56 -1.47
C GLY A 124 16.42 -10.45 -1.06
N LEU A 125 17.24 -11.47 -1.34
CA LEU A 125 18.68 -11.41 -1.06
C LEU A 125 19.38 -10.28 -1.81
N VAL A 126 19.03 -10.06 -3.09
CA VAL A 126 19.57 -8.94 -3.89
C VAL A 126 19.26 -7.58 -3.25
N PHE A 127 18.01 -7.37 -2.80
CA PHE A 127 17.62 -6.13 -2.12
C PHE A 127 18.34 -5.99 -0.76
N ALA A 128 18.46 -7.09 0.00
CA ALA A 128 19.05 -7.10 1.34
C ALA A 128 20.53 -6.73 1.27
N GLU A 129 21.26 -7.36 0.37
CA GLU A 129 22.67 -7.07 0.12
C GLU A 129 22.90 -5.62 -0.30
N ALA A 130 21.93 -4.99 -0.98
CA ALA A 130 21.98 -3.58 -1.35
C ALA A 130 21.58 -2.61 -0.23
N GLY A 131 21.08 -3.10 0.91
CA GLY A 131 20.58 -2.30 2.01
C GLY A 131 19.20 -1.66 1.75
N ILE A 132 18.43 -2.23 0.82
CA ILE A 132 17.06 -1.80 0.52
C ILE A 132 16.09 -2.53 1.47
N PRO A 133 15.12 -1.84 2.10
CA PRO A 133 14.15 -2.45 2.99
C PRO A 133 13.29 -3.50 2.29
N ILE A 134 13.06 -4.63 2.96
CA ILE A 134 12.29 -5.76 2.43
C ILE A 134 11.16 -6.09 3.38
N GLY A 135 9.96 -6.12 2.85
CA GLY A 135 8.80 -6.68 3.52
C GLY A 135 8.53 -8.07 3.00
N PHE A 136 8.12 -8.97 3.88
CA PHE A 136 7.49 -10.24 3.48
C PHE A 136 5.99 -10.16 3.69
N VAL A 137 5.22 -10.33 2.62
CA VAL A 137 3.76 -10.30 2.67
C VAL A 137 3.16 -11.69 2.63
N THR A 138 2.27 -11.95 3.58
CA THR A 138 1.39 -13.11 3.58
C THR A 138 -0.05 -12.68 3.33
N MET A 139 -0.78 -13.48 2.55
CA MET A 139 -2.18 -13.25 2.21
C MET A 139 -3.05 -14.45 2.64
N PRO A 140 -3.15 -14.74 3.95
CA PRO A 140 -3.88 -15.90 4.42
C PRO A 140 -5.38 -15.70 4.18
N GLN A 141 -5.98 -16.59 3.39
CA GLN A 141 -7.41 -16.60 3.14
C GLN A 141 -8.06 -17.77 3.89
N GLY A 142 -8.70 -17.46 5.01
CA GLY A 142 -9.36 -18.44 5.87
C GLY A 142 -10.44 -19.22 5.12
N GLY A 143 -10.39 -20.55 5.18
CA GLY A 143 -11.30 -21.43 4.45
C GLY A 143 -10.89 -21.71 3.01
N SER A 144 -9.79 -21.11 2.54
CA SER A 144 -9.21 -21.36 1.21
C SER A 144 -7.76 -21.83 1.34
N THR A 145 -6.82 -20.90 1.52
CA THR A 145 -5.40 -21.19 1.64
C THR A 145 -4.98 -21.47 3.08
N THR A 146 -5.80 -21.12 4.07
CA THR A 146 -5.54 -21.38 5.50
C THR A 146 -6.78 -21.91 6.23
N PRO A 147 -6.66 -22.44 7.46
CA PRO A 147 -7.82 -22.85 8.25
C PRO A 147 -8.86 -21.73 8.36
N ILE A 148 -10.15 -22.07 8.44
CA ILE A 148 -11.22 -21.04 8.51
C ILE A 148 -11.22 -20.24 9.83
N THR A 149 -10.49 -20.69 10.84
CA THR A 149 -10.39 -19.97 12.12
C THR A 149 -9.35 -18.86 12.01
N MET A 150 -9.70 -17.64 12.43
CA MET A 150 -8.77 -16.49 12.40
C MET A 150 -7.41 -16.80 13.06
N ALA A 151 -7.42 -17.47 14.22
CA ALA A 151 -6.19 -17.86 14.89
C ALA A 151 -5.36 -18.87 14.05
N GLY A 152 -6.03 -19.80 13.36
CA GLY A 152 -5.34 -20.74 12.47
C GLY A 152 -4.75 -20.05 11.24
N SER A 153 -5.48 -19.10 10.64
CA SER A 153 -4.99 -18.26 9.55
C SER A 153 -3.78 -17.43 9.95
N LEU A 154 -3.84 -16.77 11.11
CA LEU A 154 -2.73 -15.97 11.63
C LEU A 154 -1.48 -16.81 11.89
N VAL A 155 -1.63 -18.00 12.49
CA VAL A 155 -0.48 -18.91 12.72
C VAL A 155 0.21 -19.29 11.41
N VAL A 156 -0.55 -19.55 10.34
CA VAL A 156 0.03 -19.85 9.03
C VAL A 156 0.76 -18.63 8.47
N GLY A 157 0.12 -17.46 8.47
CA GLY A 157 0.75 -16.24 7.93
C GLY A 157 2.00 -15.81 8.70
N MET A 158 1.99 -15.97 10.03
CA MET A 158 3.17 -15.74 10.87
C MET A 158 4.29 -16.73 10.56
N ALA A 159 3.97 -18.01 10.38
CA ALA A 159 4.98 -19.02 10.06
C ALA A 159 5.66 -18.76 8.72
N GLU A 160 4.92 -18.26 7.72
CA GLU A 160 5.47 -17.84 6.42
C GLU A 160 6.42 -16.66 6.56
N THR A 161 5.90 -15.52 7.06
CA THR A 161 6.66 -14.26 7.12
C THR A 161 7.89 -14.36 8.02
N LEU A 162 7.79 -15.04 9.17
CA LEU A 162 8.93 -15.22 10.07
C LEU A 162 9.98 -16.18 9.50
N ALA A 163 9.59 -17.17 8.69
CA ALA A 163 10.56 -18.04 8.03
C ALA A 163 11.41 -17.25 7.04
N ASP A 164 10.81 -16.32 6.30
CA ASP A 164 11.53 -15.49 5.32
C ASP A 164 12.40 -14.44 5.99
N VAL A 165 11.89 -13.78 7.03
CA VAL A 165 12.69 -12.88 7.87
C VAL A 165 13.91 -13.61 8.44
N ALA A 166 13.71 -14.80 9.01
CA ALA A 166 14.81 -15.60 9.56
C ALA A 166 15.81 -16.03 8.48
N MET A 167 15.34 -16.34 7.27
CA MET A 167 16.19 -16.68 6.14
C MET A 167 17.06 -15.50 5.71
N ILE A 168 16.46 -14.33 5.49
CA ILE A 168 17.21 -13.12 5.12
C ILE A 168 18.24 -12.76 6.20
N GLU A 169 17.84 -12.72 7.46
CA GLU A 169 18.74 -12.39 8.57
C GLU A 169 19.87 -13.42 8.75
N ALA A 170 19.65 -14.68 8.38
CA ALA A 170 20.70 -15.70 8.43
C ALA A 170 21.76 -15.51 7.34
N VAL A 171 21.38 -14.99 6.16
CA VAL A 171 22.29 -14.78 5.02
C VAL A 171 22.91 -13.39 5.03
N VAL A 172 22.10 -12.37 5.34
CA VAL A 172 22.47 -10.95 5.40
C VAL A 172 22.07 -10.38 6.77
N PRO A 173 22.87 -10.63 7.83
CA PRO A 173 22.52 -10.16 9.17
C PRO A 173 22.38 -8.64 9.27
N GLY A 174 21.29 -8.18 9.89
CA GLY A 174 20.96 -6.77 10.06
C GLY A 174 20.34 -6.13 8.82
N ALA A 175 19.73 -6.93 7.94
CA ALA A 175 18.98 -6.40 6.80
C ALA A 175 17.74 -5.64 7.31
N PRO A 176 17.38 -4.51 6.68
CA PRO A 176 16.15 -3.80 7.04
C PRO A 176 14.93 -4.61 6.59
N VAL A 177 14.32 -5.34 7.52
CA VAL A 177 13.17 -6.22 7.26
C VAL A 177 11.91 -5.78 7.99
N PHE A 178 10.76 -6.04 7.39
CA PHE A 178 9.44 -5.84 8.00
C PHE A 178 8.48 -6.96 7.58
N ILE A 179 7.35 -7.09 8.27
CA ILE A 179 6.33 -8.10 7.97
C ILE A 179 5.03 -7.44 7.52
N CYS A 180 4.37 -8.04 6.54
CA CYS A 180 3.11 -7.53 6.00
C CYS A 180 2.02 -8.59 6.05
N PHE A 181 0.87 -8.22 6.61
CA PHE A 181 -0.31 -9.07 6.67
C PHE A 181 -1.42 -8.47 5.81
N ILE A 182 -1.93 -9.25 4.86
CA ILE A 182 -3.16 -8.93 4.12
C ILE A 182 -4.13 -10.10 4.30
N PRO A 183 -4.63 -10.31 5.53
CA PRO A 183 -5.43 -11.47 5.85
C PRO A 183 -6.87 -11.27 5.36
N SER A 184 -7.54 -12.36 5.02
CA SER A 184 -8.96 -12.34 4.70
C SER A 184 -9.63 -13.68 4.99
N ILE A 185 -10.95 -13.73 4.81
CA ILE A 185 -11.71 -14.97 4.79
C ILE A 185 -12.36 -15.20 3.42
N MET A 186 -12.65 -16.45 3.08
CA MET A 186 -13.42 -16.79 1.89
C MET A 186 -14.91 -16.51 2.12
N ASP A 187 -15.59 -15.89 1.14
CA ASP A 187 -17.05 -15.92 1.08
C ASP A 187 -17.49 -17.37 0.82
N LEU A 188 -18.09 -18.04 1.80
CA LEU A 188 -18.47 -19.45 1.68
C LEU A 188 -19.54 -19.75 0.61
N ARG A 189 -20.23 -18.72 0.12
CA ARG A 189 -21.26 -18.83 -0.92
C ARG A 189 -20.67 -18.65 -2.32
N THR A 190 -19.72 -17.72 -2.51
CA THR A 190 -19.14 -17.46 -3.83
C THR A 190 -17.75 -18.05 -4.03
N GLY A 191 -17.02 -18.32 -2.95
CA GLY A 191 -15.61 -18.69 -2.96
C GLY A 191 -14.67 -17.49 -3.14
N ASP A 192 -15.19 -16.28 -3.24
CA ASP A 192 -14.38 -15.07 -3.47
C ASP A 192 -13.62 -14.65 -2.20
N PHE A 193 -12.58 -13.85 -2.40
CA PHE A 193 -11.94 -13.06 -1.36
C PHE A 193 -12.92 -12.01 -0.82
N THR A 194 -13.16 -11.99 0.49
CA THR A 194 -13.96 -10.94 1.12
C THR A 194 -13.05 -9.80 1.51
N GLY A 195 -13.06 -8.71 0.77
CA GLY A 195 -12.39 -7.51 1.22
C GLY A 195 -13.26 -6.71 2.20
N GLY A 196 -12.70 -6.30 3.33
CA GLY A 196 -13.41 -5.49 4.32
C GLY A 196 -14.33 -6.29 5.26
N ALA A 197 -14.15 -7.61 5.33
CA ALA A 197 -14.87 -8.41 6.32
C ALA A 197 -14.40 -8.06 7.75
N PRO A 198 -15.25 -8.27 8.77
CA PRO A 198 -14.87 -8.08 10.17
C PRO A 198 -13.64 -8.90 10.57
N GLU A 199 -13.52 -10.12 10.03
CA GLU A 199 -12.39 -11.01 10.26
C GLU A 199 -11.08 -10.42 9.72
N ASP A 200 -11.09 -9.82 8.53
CA ASP A 200 -9.92 -9.15 7.94
C ASP A 200 -9.44 -8.02 8.87
N THR A 201 -10.37 -7.23 9.40
CA THR A 201 -10.06 -6.10 10.29
C THR A 201 -9.42 -6.59 11.58
N LEU A 202 -9.98 -7.63 12.21
CA LEU A 202 -9.45 -8.16 13.47
C LEU A 202 -8.09 -8.84 13.27
N MET A 203 -7.92 -9.60 12.19
CA MET A 203 -6.63 -10.22 11.87
C MET A 203 -5.58 -9.17 11.47
N GLY A 204 -5.97 -8.14 10.71
CA GLY A 204 -5.08 -7.03 10.35
C GLY A 204 -4.64 -6.22 11.57
N ALA A 205 -5.54 -5.98 12.52
CA ALA A 205 -5.20 -5.34 13.79
C ALA A 205 -4.21 -6.16 14.62
N ALA A 206 -4.29 -7.50 14.57
CA ALA A 206 -3.33 -8.37 15.24
C ALA A 206 -1.89 -8.21 14.69
N ALA A 207 -1.70 -7.63 13.50
CA ALA A 207 -0.38 -7.32 12.99
C ALA A 207 0.39 -6.39 13.94
N GLY A 208 -0.27 -5.41 14.58
CA GLY A 208 0.38 -4.53 15.55
C GLY A 208 0.94 -5.27 16.77
N ASP A 209 0.12 -6.13 17.39
CA ASP A 209 0.55 -7.00 18.50
C ASP A 209 1.72 -7.93 18.09
N ILE A 210 1.71 -8.42 16.84
CA ILE A 210 2.79 -9.26 16.30
C ILE A 210 4.07 -8.43 16.14
N GLY A 211 3.98 -7.22 15.60
CA GLY A 211 5.10 -6.28 15.46
C GLY A 211 5.76 -5.99 16.80
N ASP A 212 4.95 -5.63 17.79
CA ASP A 212 5.41 -5.36 19.16
C ASP A 212 6.10 -6.57 19.80
N TYR A 213 5.59 -7.79 19.55
CA TYR A 213 6.17 -9.00 20.12
C TYR A 213 7.52 -9.38 19.50
N TYR A 214 7.66 -9.23 18.17
CA TYR A 214 8.88 -9.60 17.45
C TYR A 214 9.88 -8.44 17.30
N ASP A 215 9.52 -7.23 17.72
CA ASP A 215 10.30 -6.01 17.52
C ASP A 215 10.59 -5.77 16.03
N LEU A 216 9.56 -5.95 15.20
CA LEU A 216 9.63 -5.77 13.75
C LEU A 216 8.58 -4.76 13.29
N PRO A 217 8.91 -3.85 12.35
CA PRO A 217 7.92 -3.01 11.71
C PRO A 217 6.89 -3.85 10.97
N THR A 218 5.67 -3.34 10.91
CA THR A 218 4.52 -4.04 10.37
C THR A 218 3.82 -3.25 9.28
N GLN A 219 3.28 -3.98 8.32
CA GLN A 219 2.43 -3.45 7.30
C GLN A 219 1.12 -4.23 7.25
N CYS A 220 0.02 -3.54 6.96
CA CYS A 220 -1.27 -4.18 6.76
C CYS A 220 -1.97 -3.65 5.52
N GLY A 221 -2.60 -4.55 4.78
CA GLY A 221 -3.58 -4.20 3.77
C GLY A 221 -4.88 -3.73 4.42
N ILE A 222 -5.38 -2.59 3.99
CA ILE A 222 -6.65 -1.97 4.39
C ILE A 222 -7.42 -1.56 3.12
N ASN A 223 -8.64 -1.05 3.26
CA ASN A 223 -9.41 -0.43 2.17
C ASN A 223 -9.55 -1.25 0.88
N ALA A 224 -9.48 -2.58 0.97
CA ALA A 224 -9.68 -3.48 -0.17
C ALA A 224 -11.17 -3.85 -0.33
N SER A 225 -12.09 -2.90 -0.16
CA SER A 225 -13.53 -3.15 0.01
C SER A 225 -14.11 -4.18 -0.96
N GLY A 226 -14.95 -5.08 -0.45
CA GLY A 226 -15.66 -6.09 -1.22
C GLY A 226 -16.71 -5.50 -2.17
N ALA A 227 -17.10 -4.25 -1.94
CA ALA A 227 -18.01 -3.47 -2.77
C ALA A 227 -17.47 -3.36 -4.20
N LYS A 228 -18.36 -3.44 -5.20
CA LYS A 228 -17.94 -3.38 -6.62
C LYS A 228 -17.78 -1.97 -7.14
N VAL A 229 -18.35 -1.00 -6.44
CA VAL A 229 -18.28 0.43 -6.75
C VAL A 229 -18.22 1.19 -5.43
N VAL A 230 -17.64 2.38 -5.48
CA VAL A 230 -17.52 3.26 -4.31
C VAL A 230 -18.91 3.67 -3.81
N GLY A 231 -19.15 3.51 -2.51
CA GLY A 231 -20.42 3.84 -1.89
C GLY A 231 -20.39 3.66 -0.38
N TRP A 232 -21.57 3.47 0.21
CA TRP A 232 -21.72 3.34 1.67
C TRP A 232 -20.95 2.14 2.25
N GLN A 233 -20.88 1.03 1.51
CA GLN A 233 -20.18 -0.18 1.95
C GLN A 233 -18.68 0.08 2.03
N THR A 234 -18.07 0.60 0.96
CA THR A 234 -16.66 1.01 0.91
C THR A 234 -16.34 1.97 2.04
N ALA A 235 -17.13 3.03 2.21
CA ALA A 235 -16.90 4.00 3.28
C ALA A 235 -16.91 3.37 4.70
N MET A 236 -17.82 2.43 4.98
CA MET A 236 -17.83 1.74 6.27
C MET A 236 -16.63 0.82 6.46
N GLU A 237 -16.28 0.04 5.43
CA GLU A 237 -15.17 -0.91 5.46
C GLU A 237 -13.82 -0.18 5.58
N ASP A 238 -13.62 0.91 4.85
CA ASP A 238 -12.37 1.69 4.87
C ASP A 238 -12.15 2.38 6.22
N VAL A 239 -13.19 3.03 6.76
CA VAL A 239 -13.11 3.67 8.08
C VAL A 239 -12.80 2.64 9.16
N THR A 240 -13.47 1.48 9.10
CA THR A 240 -13.32 0.42 10.10
C THR A 240 -11.91 -0.17 10.04
N THR A 241 -11.43 -0.55 8.85
CA THR A 241 -10.09 -1.13 8.68
C THR A 241 -8.99 -0.13 8.99
N THR A 242 -9.05 1.08 8.42
CA THR A 242 -8.02 2.11 8.63
C THR A 242 -7.89 2.50 10.10
N LEU A 243 -9.00 2.83 10.78
CA LEU A 243 -8.94 3.29 12.17
C LEU A 243 -8.51 2.17 13.12
N THR A 244 -9.00 0.95 12.91
CA THR A 244 -8.66 -0.17 13.78
C THR A 244 -7.18 -0.52 13.67
N SER A 245 -6.63 -0.61 12.45
CA SER A 245 -5.21 -0.93 12.26
C SER A 245 -4.30 0.17 12.81
N LEU A 246 -4.65 1.46 12.66
CA LEU A 246 -3.89 2.56 13.28
C LEU A 246 -3.91 2.49 14.81
N LEU A 247 -5.08 2.24 15.41
CA LEU A 247 -5.21 2.13 16.87
C LEU A 247 -4.51 0.88 17.44
N ALA A 248 -4.36 -0.16 16.63
CA ALA A 248 -3.64 -1.37 16.98
C ALA A 248 -2.11 -1.22 16.86
N GLY A 249 -1.60 -0.09 16.38
CA GLY A 249 -0.15 0.16 16.29
C GLY A 249 0.52 -0.38 15.03
N VAL A 250 -0.23 -0.65 13.95
CA VAL A 250 0.37 -1.05 12.68
C VAL A 250 1.13 0.12 12.06
N ASP A 251 2.40 -0.09 11.68
CA ASP A 251 3.30 0.99 11.24
C ASP A 251 2.96 1.53 9.84
N MET A 252 2.60 0.63 8.91
CA MET A 252 2.36 0.96 7.51
C MET A 252 1.00 0.44 7.04
N LEU A 253 0.22 1.29 6.40
CA LEU A 253 -1.07 0.93 5.85
C LEU A 253 -1.09 1.14 4.34
N THR A 254 -1.55 0.14 3.61
CA THR A 254 -1.70 0.17 2.15
C THR A 254 -3.14 -0.19 1.80
N GLY A 255 -3.77 0.49 0.85
CA GLY A 255 -5.15 0.15 0.51
C GLY A 255 -5.88 1.11 -0.40
N VAL A 256 -5.57 2.40 -0.28
CA VAL A 256 -6.31 3.45 -0.99
C VAL A 256 -6.27 3.22 -2.50
N GLY A 257 -7.38 3.50 -3.14
CA GLY A 257 -7.72 3.22 -4.53
C GLY A 257 -8.50 1.92 -4.80
N MET A 258 -8.77 1.06 -3.82
CA MET A 258 -9.20 -0.32 -4.10
C MET A 258 -10.69 -0.60 -3.90
N VAL A 259 -11.25 -1.29 -4.90
CA VAL A 259 -12.60 -1.88 -4.82
C VAL A 259 -12.60 -3.31 -5.36
N ALA A 260 -13.73 -3.99 -5.15
CA ALA A 260 -13.98 -5.37 -5.56
C ALA A 260 -12.97 -6.38 -5.00
N GLY A 261 -12.54 -6.20 -3.75
CA GLY A 261 -11.54 -7.07 -3.12
C GLY A 261 -10.13 -6.84 -3.67
N GLY A 262 -9.75 -5.58 -3.91
CA GLY A 262 -8.43 -5.22 -4.47
C GLY A 262 -8.25 -5.52 -5.96
N ARG A 263 -9.33 -5.84 -6.68
CA ARG A 263 -9.26 -6.25 -8.10
C ARG A 263 -9.33 -5.11 -9.10
N ILE A 264 -9.88 -3.97 -8.68
CA ILE A 264 -10.11 -2.82 -9.54
C ILE A 264 -9.69 -1.56 -8.79
N PHE A 265 -8.96 -0.69 -9.48
CA PHE A 265 -8.59 0.63 -8.96
C PHE A 265 -9.67 1.68 -9.28
N ASP A 266 -9.98 2.57 -8.34
CA ASP A 266 -10.86 3.73 -8.50
C ASP A 266 -10.26 5.01 -7.89
N TYR A 267 -10.12 6.05 -8.70
CA TYR A 267 -9.59 7.34 -8.25
C TYR A 267 -10.48 8.03 -7.20
N GLY A 268 -11.79 7.84 -7.28
CA GLY A 268 -12.73 8.35 -6.30
C GLY A 268 -12.58 7.67 -4.95
N GLU A 269 -12.37 6.34 -4.95
CA GLU A 269 -12.04 5.63 -3.72
C GLU A 269 -10.68 6.12 -3.18
N MET A 270 -9.63 6.25 -3.99
CA MET A 270 -8.33 6.75 -3.52
C MET A 270 -8.43 8.09 -2.77
N VAL A 271 -9.18 9.06 -3.33
CA VAL A 271 -9.37 10.37 -2.69
C VAL A 271 -10.18 10.26 -1.40
N LEU A 272 -11.22 9.41 -1.37
CA LEU A 272 -12.02 9.20 -0.16
C LEU A 272 -11.25 8.43 0.91
N GLY A 273 -10.52 7.39 0.54
CA GLY A 273 -9.61 6.63 1.40
C GLY A 273 -8.53 7.52 2.01
N ALA A 274 -7.99 8.49 1.26
CA ALA A 274 -7.07 9.49 1.80
C ALA A 274 -7.75 10.38 2.87
N ARG A 275 -9.01 10.80 2.67
CA ARG A 275 -9.77 11.53 3.70
C ARG A 275 -10.04 10.67 4.93
N VAL A 276 -10.33 9.38 4.74
CA VAL A 276 -10.47 8.42 5.84
C VAL A 276 -9.16 8.30 6.62
N ALA A 277 -8.01 8.20 5.95
CA ALA A 277 -6.71 8.19 6.59
C ALA A 277 -6.45 9.47 7.41
N ARG A 278 -6.79 10.66 6.87
CA ARG A 278 -6.71 11.93 7.63
C ARG A 278 -7.52 11.88 8.92
N LEU A 279 -8.78 11.44 8.83
CA LEU A 279 -9.68 11.32 9.97
C LEU A 279 -9.11 10.34 11.00
N ALA A 280 -8.69 9.16 10.54
CA ALA A 280 -8.20 8.11 11.40
C ALA A 280 -6.91 8.51 12.14
N ARG A 281 -5.95 9.16 11.45
CA ARG A 281 -4.75 9.75 12.08
C ARG A 281 -5.11 10.79 13.14
N THR A 282 -6.09 11.66 12.84
CA THR A 282 -6.57 12.67 13.80
C THR A 282 -7.13 12.03 15.06
N LEU A 283 -7.97 11.00 14.90
CA LEU A 283 -8.59 10.28 16.02
C LEU A 283 -7.55 9.50 16.83
N ALA A 284 -6.64 8.77 16.17
CA ALA A 284 -5.58 8.02 16.83
C ALA A 284 -4.63 8.94 17.61
N GLY A 285 -4.24 10.08 17.03
CA GLY A 285 -3.42 11.10 17.71
C GLY A 285 -4.12 11.76 18.90
N ALA A 286 -5.45 11.88 18.87
CA ALA A 286 -6.24 12.37 19.99
C ALA A 286 -6.32 11.35 21.14
N ALA A 287 -6.42 10.06 20.81
CA ALA A 287 -6.50 8.97 21.77
C ALA A 287 -5.19 8.83 22.57
N THR A 288 -4.05 8.82 21.88
CA THR A 288 -2.72 8.72 22.51
C THR A 288 -2.36 9.95 23.35
N ALA A 289 -2.91 11.12 23.03
CA ALA A 289 -2.77 12.31 23.84
C ALA A 289 -3.58 12.28 25.15
N HIS A 290 -4.58 11.41 25.27
CA HIS A 290 -5.51 11.36 26.39
C HIS A 290 -5.04 10.48 27.57
N ASP A 291 -3.93 9.76 27.44
CA ASP A 291 -3.32 8.97 28.52
C ASP A 291 -2.77 9.84 29.68
N GLY A 292 -2.72 11.16 29.50
CA GLY A 292 -2.53 12.15 30.56
C GLY A 292 -3.86 12.67 31.11
N LEU A 293 -4.58 11.88 31.92
CA LEU A 293 -5.74 12.35 32.69
C LEU A 293 -5.31 13.41 33.73
N GLY A 294 -5.15 14.67 33.30
CA GLY A 294 -4.83 15.76 34.24
C GLY A 294 -4.44 17.14 33.70
N ALA A 295 -4.35 17.38 32.39
CA ALA A 295 -3.99 18.72 31.87
C ALA A 295 -5.22 19.49 31.32
N PRO A 296 -5.30 20.83 31.52
CA PRO A 296 -6.44 21.63 31.07
C PRO A 296 -6.56 21.64 29.54
N ALA A 297 -7.79 21.83 29.04
CA ALA A 297 -8.26 21.67 27.67
C ALA A 297 -7.66 22.62 26.60
N HIS A 298 -6.35 22.87 26.64
CA HIS A 298 -5.57 23.63 25.66
C HIS A 298 -4.36 22.79 25.18
N GLY A 299 -4.60 21.50 24.94
CA GLY A 299 -3.63 20.54 24.40
C GLY A 299 -4.18 19.81 23.15
N PRO A 300 -3.59 18.67 22.74
CA PRO A 300 -3.90 17.93 21.50
C PRO A 300 -5.39 17.69 21.21
N VAL A 301 -6.23 17.64 22.25
CA VAL A 301 -7.69 17.60 22.18
C VAL A 301 -8.29 18.79 21.40
N GLY A 302 -7.71 19.98 21.52
CA GLY A 302 -8.10 21.16 20.74
C GLY A 302 -7.72 21.06 19.27
N ALA A 303 -6.60 20.42 18.94
CA ALA A 303 -6.20 20.13 17.56
C ALA A 303 -7.09 19.06 16.94
N ALA A 304 -7.42 18.01 17.69
CA ALA A 304 -8.38 16.99 17.29
C ALA A 304 -9.79 17.57 17.09
N ALA A 305 -10.26 18.43 18.00
CA ALA A 305 -11.55 19.11 17.87
C ALA A 305 -11.59 20.08 16.68
N ALA A 306 -10.49 20.81 16.41
CA ALA A 306 -10.38 21.66 15.24
C ALA A 306 -10.37 20.84 13.95
N ALA A 307 -9.62 19.75 13.89
CA ALA A 307 -9.56 18.85 12.73
C ALA A 307 -10.90 18.13 12.47
N LEU A 308 -11.59 17.67 13.53
CA LEU A 308 -12.96 17.15 13.43
C LEU A 308 -13.95 18.22 12.95
N GLY A 309 -13.74 19.49 13.32
CA GLY A 309 -14.51 20.63 12.79
C GLY A 309 -14.30 20.88 11.30
N HIS A 310 -13.07 20.72 10.78
CA HIS A 310 -12.78 20.80 9.35
C HIS A 310 -13.36 19.59 8.59
N PHE A 311 -13.28 18.38 9.15
CA PHE A 311 -13.89 17.19 8.57
C PHE A 311 -15.42 17.31 8.45
N ALA A 312 -16.08 17.84 9.49
CA ALA A 312 -17.51 18.11 9.44
C ALA A 312 -17.89 19.15 8.39
N ALA A 313 -17.01 20.13 8.12
CA ALA A 313 -17.19 21.11 7.04
C ALA A 313 -16.99 20.49 5.64
N ASP A 314 -16.01 19.60 5.47
CA ASP A 314 -15.79 18.85 4.22
C ASP A 314 -16.93 17.86 3.92
N MET A 315 -17.63 17.40 4.95
CA MET A 315 -18.79 16.51 4.86
C MET A 315 -20.14 17.26 4.84
N ALA A 316 -20.13 18.61 4.89
CA ALA A 316 -21.34 19.41 5.12
C ALA A 316 -22.39 19.37 3.99
N ASP A 317 -22.12 18.65 2.90
CA ASP A 317 -23.05 18.48 1.76
C ASP A 317 -23.26 16.99 1.37
N ALA A 318 -22.98 16.05 2.29
CA ALA A 318 -22.92 14.61 2.02
C ALA A 318 -24.28 13.87 1.99
N SER A 319 -25.40 14.54 1.68
CA SER A 319 -26.71 13.85 1.62
C SER A 319 -26.86 12.92 0.41
N ASP A 320 -26.06 13.15 -0.65
CA ASP A 320 -26.03 12.31 -1.86
C ASP A 320 -24.65 11.65 -2.02
N GLY A 321 -24.57 10.36 -1.71
CA GLY A 321 -23.32 9.61 -1.83
C GLY A 321 -22.77 9.52 -3.25
N ALA A 322 -23.62 9.55 -4.28
CA ALA A 322 -23.16 9.53 -5.66
C ALA A 322 -22.48 10.86 -6.04
N LEU A 323 -22.99 11.98 -5.52
CA LEU A 323 -22.37 13.29 -5.68
C LEU A 323 -20.99 13.32 -5.01
N VAL A 324 -20.85 12.78 -3.81
CA VAL A 324 -19.57 12.70 -3.08
C VAL A 324 -18.53 11.92 -3.89
N VAL A 325 -18.89 10.77 -4.46
CA VAL A 325 -17.98 9.98 -5.31
C VAL A 325 -17.61 10.75 -6.59
N ALA A 326 -18.57 11.43 -7.22
CA ALA A 326 -18.31 12.24 -8.41
C ALA A 326 -17.36 13.40 -8.12
N GLN A 327 -17.52 14.07 -6.97
CA GLN A 327 -16.64 15.14 -6.50
C GLN A 327 -15.24 14.60 -6.20
N ALA A 328 -15.11 13.43 -5.59
CA ALA A 328 -13.81 12.80 -5.32
C ALA A 328 -13.06 12.48 -6.63
N ARG A 329 -13.75 11.94 -7.65
CA ARG A 329 -13.15 11.73 -8.98
C ARG A 329 -12.79 13.05 -9.67
N GLN A 330 -13.63 14.09 -9.52
CA GLN A 330 -13.32 15.42 -10.04
C GLN A 330 -12.08 16.01 -9.38
N GLN A 331 -11.94 15.87 -8.06
CA GLN A 331 -10.74 16.27 -7.34
C GLN A 331 -9.50 15.55 -7.86
N ALA A 332 -9.55 14.23 -8.07
CA ALA A 332 -8.43 13.49 -8.66
C ALA A 332 -8.06 14.01 -10.07
N ARG A 333 -9.04 14.37 -10.91
CA ARG A 333 -8.77 15.00 -12.22
C ARG A 333 -8.12 16.38 -12.10
N GLU A 334 -8.56 17.17 -11.13
CA GLU A 334 -7.97 18.48 -10.86
C GLU A 334 -6.52 18.33 -10.40
N LEU A 335 -6.25 17.41 -9.47
CA LEU A 335 -4.88 17.11 -9.02
C LEU A 335 -3.98 16.70 -10.19
N LEU A 336 -4.44 15.83 -11.10
CA LEU A 336 -3.68 15.47 -12.31
C LEU A 336 -3.39 16.68 -13.21
N ALA A 337 -4.30 17.65 -13.27
CA ALA A 337 -4.16 18.82 -14.14
C ALA A 337 -3.29 19.93 -13.52
N THR A 338 -3.26 20.04 -12.19
CA THR A 338 -2.65 21.19 -11.51
C THR A 338 -1.40 20.86 -10.68
N HIS A 339 -1.25 19.63 -10.22
CA HIS A 339 -0.06 19.22 -9.47
C HIS A 339 1.09 18.96 -10.42
N GLU A 340 2.32 19.31 -10.02
CA GLU A 340 3.53 18.95 -10.75
C GLU A 340 4.46 18.21 -9.79
N PRO A 341 4.62 16.87 -9.92
CA PRO A 341 5.55 16.13 -9.09
C PRO A 341 7.00 16.54 -9.38
N PRO A 342 7.94 16.28 -8.46
CA PRO A 342 9.36 16.50 -8.70
C PRO A 342 9.82 15.81 -9.98
N ARG A 343 10.40 16.58 -10.91
CA ARG A 343 10.88 16.04 -12.18
C ARG A 343 12.25 15.40 -12.03
N LEU A 344 12.44 14.26 -12.68
CA LEU A 344 13.76 13.70 -12.91
C LEU A 344 14.54 14.61 -13.87
N ASP A 345 15.86 14.72 -13.64
CA ASP A 345 16.77 15.33 -14.61
C ASP A 345 16.71 14.55 -15.94
N GLU A 346 16.82 15.24 -17.09
CA GLU A 346 16.69 14.61 -18.41
C GLU A 346 17.71 13.49 -18.64
N ALA A 347 18.93 13.63 -18.13
CA ALA A 347 19.94 12.57 -18.25
C ALA A 347 19.62 11.38 -17.35
N LEU A 348 19.16 11.64 -16.12
CA LEU A 348 18.72 10.59 -15.19
C LEU A 348 17.53 9.81 -15.76
N ASP A 349 16.53 10.51 -16.30
CA ASP A 349 15.35 9.89 -16.91
C ASP A 349 15.76 8.96 -18.07
N ALA A 350 16.63 9.45 -18.96
CA ALA A 350 17.16 8.65 -20.07
C ALA A 350 17.96 7.42 -19.59
N ASP A 351 18.72 7.54 -18.50
CA ASP A 351 19.47 6.42 -17.92
C ASP A 351 18.55 5.35 -17.34
N LEU A 352 17.50 5.76 -16.61
CA LEU A 352 16.51 4.85 -16.06
C LEU A 352 15.73 4.12 -17.17
N GLN A 353 15.30 4.83 -18.21
CA GLN A 353 14.63 4.20 -19.35
C GLN A 353 15.52 3.16 -20.04
N ARG A 354 16.82 3.44 -20.18
CA ARG A 354 17.78 2.47 -20.74
C ARG A 354 17.93 1.21 -19.88
N LEU A 355 17.88 1.33 -18.56
CA LEU A 355 17.89 0.18 -17.66
C LEU A 355 16.65 -0.69 -17.84
N VAL A 356 15.46 -0.06 -17.89
CA VAL A 356 14.18 -0.77 -18.07
C VAL A 356 14.14 -1.53 -19.41
N GLU A 357 14.65 -0.94 -20.48
CA GLU A 357 14.67 -1.55 -21.81
C GLU A 357 15.88 -2.50 -22.05
N GLY A 358 16.94 -2.38 -21.25
CA GLY A 358 18.20 -3.09 -21.43
C GLY A 358 18.32 -4.42 -20.68
N ALA A 359 17.49 -4.65 -19.66
CA ALA A 359 17.49 -5.82 -18.79
C ALA A 359 16.73 -7.01 -19.37
#